data_AF-A0A059FXT1-F1
#
_entry.id   AF-A0A059FXT1-F1
#
_cell.length_a   1.000
_cell.length_b   1.000
_cell.length_c   1.000
_cell.angle_alpha   90.00
_cell.angle_beta   90.00
_cell.angle_gamma   90.00
#
_symmetry.space_group_name_H-M   'P 1'
#
loop_
_entity.id
_entity.type
_entity.pdbx_description
1 polymer ?
#
loop_
_entity_poly.entity_id
_entity_poly.type
_entity_poly.pdbx_seq_one_letter_code
_entity_poly.pdbx_strand_id
1 'polypeptide(L)' 'MTKLKIRKIGNSLGVVLPKDVIDQLKVKEGDTLDVLPTDAGVTLSVSDEEVDKLMLMAERIMDENREVLRALAK' A
#
# COMPACT_ATOMS: atom_id res chain seq x y z
N MET A 1 -12.66 -15.72 6.22
CA MET A 1 -11.94 -15.35 4.97
C MET A 1 -12.94 -14.74 4.00
N THR A 2 -12.84 -13.44 3.76
CA THR A 2 -13.70 -12.72 2.84
C THR A 2 -13.12 -12.83 1.43
N LYS A 3 -13.88 -13.39 0.48
CA LYS A 3 -13.43 -13.55 -0.92
C LYS A 3 -13.90 -12.37 -1.76
N LEU A 4 -12.99 -11.67 -2.41
CA LEU A 4 -13.30 -10.58 -3.33
C LEU A 4 -13.31 -11.10 -4.77
N LYS A 5 -14.21 -10.56 -5.61
CA LYS A 5 -14.21 -10.82 -7.05
C LYS A 5 -13.74 -9.58 -7.78
N ILE A 6 -12.80 -9.77 -8.71
CA ILE A 6 -12.39 -8.74 -9.64
C ILE A 6 -13.55 -8.48 -10.61
N ARG A 7 -13.91 -7.21 -10.80
CA ARG A 7 -14.96 -6.76 -11.70
C ARG A 7 -14.47 -5.58 -12.53
N LYS A 8 -15.08 -5.39 -13.69
CA LYS A 8 -14.84 -4.20 -14.52
C LYS A 8 -15.52 -2.99 -13.90
N ILE A 9 -14.77 -1.92 -13.68
CA ILE A 9 -15.23 -0.62 -13.19
C ILE A 9 -14.75 0.42 -14.22
N GLY A 10 -15.66 0.89 -15.07
CA GLY A 10 -15.30 1.75 -16.20
C GLY A 10 -14.34 1.04 -17.17
N ASN A 11 -13.16 1.63 -17.38
CA ASN A 11 -12.09 1.06 -18.19
C ASN A 11 -11.06 0.24 -17.38
N SER A 12 -11.28 0.11 -16.07
CA SER A 12 -10.33 -0.54 -15.16
C SER A 12 -10.93 -1.82 -14.56
N LEU A 13 -10.07 -2.61 -13.93
CA LEU A 13 -10.47 -3.71 -13.07
C LEU A 13 -10.36 -3.26 -11.60
N GLY A 14 -11.34 -3.65 -10.79
CA GLY A 14 -11.35 -3.33 -9.37
C GLY A 14 -12.07 -4.38 -8.55
N VAL A 15 -12.00 -4.20 -7.23
CA VAL A 15 -12.72 -5.00 -6.24
C VAL A 15 -13.62 -4.09 -5.42
N VAL A 16 -14.76 -4.61 -4.98
CA VAL A 16 -15.63 -3.90 -4.04
C VAL A 16 -15.25 -4.35 -2.64
N LEU A 17 -14.82 -3.42 -1.79
CA LEU A 17 -14.53 -3.70 -0.40
C LEU A 17 -15.86 -3.84 0.37
N PRO A 18 -16.13 -5.00 0.98
CA PRO A 18 -17.31 -5.20 1.80
C PRO A 18 -17.16 -4.46 3.14
N LYS A 19 -18.30 -4.24 3.82
CA LYS A 19 -18.35 -3.40 5.04
C LYS A 19 -17.39 -3.85 6.13
N ASP A 20 -17.25 -5.15 6.34
CA ASP A 20 -16.32 -5.73 7.30
C ASP A 20 -14.86 -5.32 7.06
N VAL A 21 -14.45 -5.21 5.79
CA VAL A 21 -13.09 -4.78 5.41
C VAL A 21 -12.93 -3.27 5.58
N ILE A 22 -13.96 -2.49 5.21
CA ILE A 22 -13.99 -1.04 5.41
C ILE A 22 -13.85 -0.71 6.91
N ASP A 23 -14.59 -1.40 7.77
CA ASP A 23 -14.58 -1.20 9.22
C ASP A 23 -13.22 -1.57 9.84
N GLN A 24 -12.56 -2.63 9.33
CA GLN A 24 -11.22 -3.03 9.78
C GLN A 24 -10.16 -2.00 9.39
N LEU A 25 -10.23 -1.48 8.16
CA LEU A 25 -9.34 -0.44 7.67
C LEU A 25 -9.68 0.95 8.25
N LYS A 26 -10.86 1.11 8.85
CA LYS A 26 -11.40 2.37 9.39
C LYS A 26 -11.43 3.50 8.35
N VAL A 27 -11.76 3.15 7.12
CA VAL A 27 -11.87 4.10 6.01
C VAL A 27 -13.32 4.43 5.68
N LYS A 28 -13.52 5.53 4.97
CA LYS A 28 -14.81 5.98 4.43
C LYS A 28 -14.67 6.38 2.97
N GLU A 29 -15.81 6.67 2.35
CA GLU A 29 -15.83 7.20 0.99
C GLU A 29 -14.99 8.50 0.88
N GLY A 30 -14.10 8.55 -0.11
CA GLY A 30 -13.18 9.66 -0.33
C GLY A 30 -11.80 9.46 0.28
N ASP A 31 -11.61 8.48 1.17
CA ASP A 31 -10.28 8.14 1.68
C ASP A 31 -9.45 7.40 0.61
N THR A 32 -8.12 7.52 0.71
CA THR A 32 -7.17 6.85 -0.18
C THR A 32 -6.52 5.66 0.54
N LEU A 33 -6.23 4.61 -0.22
CA LEU A 33 -5.51 3.43 0.27
C LEU A 33 -4.24 3.24 -0.55
N ASP A 34 -3.15 2.93 0.13
CA ASP A 34 -1.91 2.53 -0.50
C ASP A 34 -1.89 1.02 -0.74
N VAL A 35 -1.25 0.64 -1.84
CA VAL A 35 -1.03 -0.76 -2.19
C VAL A 35 0.45 -1.04 -2.00
N LEU A 36 0.79 -1.75 -0.93
CA LEU A 36 2.18 -2.08 -0.60
C LEU A 36 2.51 -3.50 -1.10
N PRO A 37 3.59 -3.67 -1.90
CA PRO A 37 4.04 -4.99 -2.31
C PRO A 37 4.64 -5.75 -1.11
N THR A 38 4.41 -7.06 -1.07
CA THR A 38 4.92 -7.99 -0.06
C THR A 38 5.34 -9.30 -0.75
N ASP A 39 6.11 -10.14 -0.05
CA ASP A 39 6.53 -11.45 -0.60
C ASP A 39 5.35 -12.37 -0.96
N ALA A 40 4.18 -12.16 -0.33
CA ALA A 40 2.97 -12.95 -0.54
C ALA A 40 1.97 -12.29 -1.52
N GLY A 41 2.27 -11.11 -2.07
CA GLY A 41 1.36 -10.36 -2.93
C GLY A 41 1.31 -8.89 -2.55
N VAL A 42 0.14 -8.38 -2.18
CA VAL A 42 -0.04 -6.96 -1.80
C VAL A 42 -0.83 -6.82 -0.52
N THR A 43 -0.55 -5.75 0.22
CA THR A 43 -1.30 -5.33 1.41
C THR A 43 -1.90 -3.95 1.17
N LEU A 44 -3.11 -3.73 1.65
CA LEU A 44 -3.77 -2.42 1.62
C LEU A 44 -3.58 -1.74 2.97
N SER A 45 -3.12 -0.49 2.96
CA SER A 45 -3.06 0.37 4.15
C SER A 45 -3.78 1.69 3.89
N VAL A 46 -4.25 2.34 4.95
CA VAL A 46 -4.78 3.71 4.84
C VAL A 46 -3.64 4.64 4.45
N SER A 47 -3.83 5.42 3.40
CA SER A 47 -2.83 6.40 2.99
C SER A 47 -2.70 7.46 4.07
N ASP A 48 -1.47 7.68 4.51
CA ASP A 48 -1.10 8.70 5.47
C ASP A 48 -0.06 9.61 4.81
N GLU A 49 -0.44 10.86 4.55
CA GLU A 49 0.42 11.84 3.87
C GLU A 49 1.76 12.08 4.59
N GLU A 50 1.85 11.82 5.90
CA GLU A 50 3.11 11.90 6.64
C GLU A 50 4.01 10.70 6.34
N VAL A 51 3.42 9.51 6.21
CA VAL A 51 4.13 8.28 5.85
C VAL A 51 4.63 8.34 4.42
N ASP A 52 3.85 8.89 3.49
CA ASP A 52 4.28 9.08 2.09
C ASP A 52 5.52 9.96 1.99
N LYS A 53 5.54 11.08 2.72
CA LYS A 53 6.71 11.98 2.78
C LYS A 53 7.93 11.28 3.37
N LEU A 54 7.73 10.48 4.43
CA LEU A 54 8.80 9.71 5.04
C LEU A 54 9.32 8.60 4.11
N MET A 55 8.45 7.93 3.35
CA MET A 55 8.87 6.93 2.37
C MET A 55 9.63 7.54 1.21
N LEU A 56 9.20 8.69 0.69
CA LEU A 56 9.96 9.42 -0.33
C LEU A 56 11.35 9.85 0.20
N MET A 57 11.44 10.28 1.46
CA MET A 57 12.73 10.58 2.09
C MET A 57 13.58 9.32 2.28
N ALA A 58 12.98 8.23 2.73
CA ALA A 58 13.66 6.95 2.92
C ALA A 58 14.18 6.38 1.60
N GLU A 59 13.39 6.41 0.54
CA GLU A 59 13.78 5.99 -0.81
C GLU A 59 14.98 6.82 -1.30
N ARG A 60 14.95 8.15 -1.10
CA ARG A 60 16.09 9.01 -1.43
C ARG A 60 17.35 8.67 -0.64
N ILE A 61 17.21 8.40 0.65
CA ILE A 61 18.33 7.99 1.52
C ILE A 61 18.86 6.61 1.11
N MET A 62 17.99 5.67 0.73
CA MET A 62 18.36 4.34 0.26
C MET A 62 19.09 4.40 -1.08
N ASP A 63 18.66 5.26 -2.00
CA ASP A 63 19.34 5.51 -3.26
C ASP A 63 20.71 6.16 -3.06
N GLU A 64 20.79 7.20 -2.21
CA GLU A 64 22.05 7.90 -1.90
C GLU A 64 23.05 6.98 -1.19
N ASN A 65 22.59 6.06 -0.34
CA ASN A 65 23.44 5.19 0.48
C ASN A 65 23.41 3.72 0.05
N ARG A 66 23.04 3.44 -1.19
CA ARG A 66 22.76 2.09 -1.70
C ARG A 66 23.91 1.11 -1.44
N GLU A 67 25.16 1.52 -1.62
CA GLU A 67 26.33 0.65 -1.39
C GLU A 67 26.61 0.40 0.10
N VAL A 68 26.46 1.42 0.93
CA VAL A 68 26.70 1.34 2.39
C VAL A 68 25.65 0.48 3.07
N LEU A 69 24.37 0.68 2.73
CA LEU A 69 23.27 -0.13 3.25
C LEU A 69 23.39 -1.60 2.83
N ARG A 70 23.88 -1.86 1.61
CA ARG A 70 24.13 -3.23 1.12
C ARG A 70 25.26 -3.94 1.87
N ALA A 71 26.27 -3.19 2.32
CA ALA A 71 27.36 -3.71 3.12
C ALA A 71 26.93 -4.00 4.58
N LEU A 72 25.97 -3.24 5.11
CA LEU A 72 25.41 -3.43 6.46
C LEU A 72 24.38 -4.57 6.55
N ALA A 73 23.77 -4.95 5.44
CA ALA A 73 22.83 -6.06 5.36
C ALA A 73 23.51 -7.45 5.33
N LYS A 74 24.82 -7.54 5.63
CA LYS A 74 25.64 -8.74 5.57
C LYS A 74 26.04 -9.24 6.95
#